data_AF-A0A816TD99-F1
#
_entry.id   AF-A0A816TD99-F1
#
_cell.length_a   1.000
_cell.length_b   1.000
_cell.length_c   1.000
_cell.angle_alpha   90.00
_cell.angle_beta   90.00
_cell.angle_gamma   90.00
#
_symmetry.space_group_name_H-M   'P 1'
#
loop_
_entity.id
_entity.type
_entity.pdbx_description
1 polymer ?
#
loop_
_entity_poly.entity_id
_entity_poly.type
_entity_poly.pdbx_seq_one_letter_code
_entity_poly.pdbx_strand_id
1 'polypeptide(L)'
;MSGFNALSKPLKPRSEVAVHTIHPTLEQKPRAKYNVPDWFNHNYAISFDAERSRNVSHQVRQDGRRLINETYNESWWNKHDNDVRISDRLDEVDKWRKTLEYTIQDVDREVQAIQAAKEQCERYLEHMRSPLDVTLENYVTRDGRKAIDNVDDEAERELKKVSYSIV
;
A
#
# COMPACT_ATOMS: atom_id res chain seq x y z
N MET A 1 -7.59 -27.37 -14.19
CA MET A 1 -9.08 -27.43 -14.16
C MET A 1 -9.55 -27.56 -15.61
N SER A 2 -9.33 -28.70 -16.27
CA SER A 2 -10.27 -29.84 -16.39
C SER A 2 -11.73 -29.43 -16.53
N GLY A 3 -12.31 -29.61 -17.74
CA GLY A 3 -13.75 -29.75 -17.88
C GLY A 3 -14.44 -29.12 -19.11
N PHE A 4 -13.91 -29.26 -20.34
CA PHE A 4 -14.74 -29.11 -21.55
C PHE A 4 -14.45 -30.28 -22.49
N ASN A 5 -15.08 -31.42 -22.20
CA ASN A 5 -15.08 -32.58 -23.08
C ASN A 5 -16.47 -33.23 -23.05
N ALA A 6 -17.32 -32.82 -23.99
CA ALA A 6 -18.57 -33.50 -24.29
C ALA A 6 -18.55 -33.93 -25.76
N LEU A 7 -17.90 -35.08 -25.99
CA LEU A 7 -18.28 -36.14 -26.92
C LEU A 7 -18.86 -35.71 -28.28
N SER A 8 -17.98 -35.52 -29.26
CA SER A 8 -18.32 -35.75 -30.67
C SER A 8 -18.50 -37.25 -30.88
N LYS A 9 -19.74 -37.69 -31.15
CA LYS A 9 -20.02 -39.07 -31.58
C LYS A 9 -20.03 -39.14 -33.11
N PRO A 10 -19.45 -40.19 -33.72
CA PRO A 10 -19.36 -40.31 -35.18
C PRO A 10 -20.74 -40.58 -35.81
N LEU A 11 -20.98 -39.92 -36.94
CA LEU A 11 -22.15 -40.10 -37.80
C LEU A 11 -22.20 -41.53 -38.33
N LYS A 12 -23.31 -42.24 -38.08
CA LYS A 12 -23.56 -43.60 -38.56
C LYS A 12 -23.77 -43.59 -40.08
N PRO A 13 -23.21 -44.57 -40.83
CA PRO A 13 -23.41 -44.64 -42.28
C PRO A 13 -24.88 -44.82 -42.64
N ARG A 14 -25.29 -44.08 -43.68
CA ARG A 14 -26.64 -44.05 -44.25
C ARG A 14 -27.00 -45.44 -44.75
N SER A 15 -27.85 -46.16 -44.00
CA SER A 15 -28.46 -47.40 -44.46
C SER A 15 -29.23 -47.15 -45.75
N GLU A 16 -29.12 -48.11 -46.67
CA GLU A 16 -29.72 -48.13 -48.01
C GLU A 16 -31.13 -47.56 -48.03
N VAL A 17 -31.38 -46.80 -49.09
CA VAL A 17 -32.66 -46.18 -49.40
C VAL A 17 -33.68 -47.29 -49.61
N ALA A 18 -34.36 -47.69 -48.54
CA ALA A 18 -35.70 -48.22 -48.66
C ALA A 18 -36.47 -47.13 -49.40
N VAL A 19 -36.91 -47.44 -50.62
CA VAL A 19 -37.79 -46.59 -51.40
C VAL A 19 -39.02 -46.36 -50.52
N HIS A 20 -39.00 -45.27 -49.75
CA HIS A 20 -40.13 -44.89 -48.92
C HIS A 20 -41.17 -44.42 -49.92
N THR A 21 -41.99 -45.38 -50.34
CA THR A 21 -43.31 -45.11 -50.90
C THR A 21 -43.87 -43.99 -50.05
N ILE A 22 -43.96 -42.79 -50.63
CA ILE A 22 -44.65 -41.67 -50.01
C ILE A 22 -46.11 -42.10 -50.02
N HIS A 23 -46.50 -42.89 -49.01
CA HIS A 23 -47.86 -42.86 -48.58
C HIS A 23 -48.08 -41.40 -48.20
N PRO A 24 -49.03 -40.69 -48.83
CA PRO A 24 -49.50 -39.45 -48.24
C PRO A 24 -49.88 -39.85 -46.82
N THR A 25 -49.18 -39.32 -45.82
CA THR A 25 -49.68 -39.34 -44.45
C THR A 25 -50.95 -38.54 -44.51
N LEU A 26 -52.06 -39.24 -44.81
CA LEU A 26 -53.39 -38.72 -44.68
C LEU A 26 -53.46 -38.33 -43.21
N GLU A 27 -53.34 -37.03 -42.92
CA GLU A 27 -53.64 -36.49 -41.61
C GLU A 27 -55.01 -37.05 -41.26
N GLN A 28 -55.04 -38.07 -40.40
CA GLN A 28 -56.28 -38.69 -40.01
C GLN A 28 -57.06 -37.60 -39.30
N LYS A 29 -58.18 -37.20 -39.91
CA LYS A 29 -59.10 -36.23 -39.33
C LYS A 29 -59.32 -36.62 -37.86
N PRO A 30 -59.04 -35.73 -36.89
CA PRO A 30 -59.17 -36.06 -35.48
C PRO A 30 -60.53 -36.69 -35.21
N ARG A 31 -60.53 -37.93 -34.70
CA ARG A 31 -61.77 -38.70 -34.49
C ARG A 31 -62.68 -38.05 -33.44
N ALA A 32 -62.12 -37.24 -32.54
CA ALA A 32 -62.87 -36.43 -31.58
C ALA A 32 -62.92 -34.97 -32.04
N LYS A 33 -64.12 -34.39 -32.09
CA LYS A 33 -64.32 -32.96 -32.27
C LYS A 33 -64.40 -32.32 -30.89
N TYR A 34 -63.59 -31.29 -30.65
CA TYR A 34 -63.70 -30.49 -29.43
C TYR A 34 -65.01 -29.71 -29.43
N ASN A 35 -65.60 -29.54 -28.25
CA ASN A 35 -66.77 -28.68 -28.11
C ASN A 35 -66.32 -27.20 -28.06
N VAL A 36 -67.23 -26.28 -28.37
CA VAL A 36 -66.96 -24.83 -28.38
C VAL A 36 -66.38 -24.33 -27.04
N PRO A 37 -66.83 -24.78 -25.86
CA PRO A 37 -66.23 -24.40 -24.59
C PRO A 37 -64.77 -24.84 -24.44
N ASP A 38 -64.40 -26.02 -24.96
CA ASP A 38 -63.01 -26.51 -24.89
C ASP A 38 -62.09 -25.64 -25.75
N TRP A 39 -62.56 -25.25 -26.94
CA TRP A 39 -61.84 -24.30 -27.79
C TRP A 39 -61.70 -22.93 -27.11
N PHE A 40 -62.76 -22.42 -26.49
CA PHE A 40 -62.71 -21.14 -25.79
C PHE A 40 -61.72 -21.17 -24.62
N ASN A 41 -61.80 -22.20 -23.77
CA ASN A 41 -60.90 -22.39 -22.64
C ASN A 41 -59.43 -22.51 -23.08
N HIS A 42 -59.17 -23.23 -24.17
CA HIS A 42 -57.82 -23.36 -24.72
C HIS A 42 -57.27 -22.01 -25.22
N ASN A 43 -58.04 -21.25 -25.99
CA ASN A 43 -57.61 -19.92 -26.46
C ASN A 43 -57.45 -18.93 -25.31
N TYR A 44 -58.33 -18.99 -24.31
CA TYR A 44 -58.23 -18.18 -23.11
C TYR A 44 -56.96 -18.50 -22.33
N ALA A 45 -56.64 -19.79 -22.13
CA ALA A 45 -55.41 -20.22 -21.46
C ALA A 45 -54.16 -19.74 -22.21
N ILE A 46 -54.12 -19.87 -23.54
CA ILE A 46 -53.02 -19.35 -24.37
C ILE A 46 -52.89 -17.83 -24.21
N SER A 47 -53.99 -17.10 -24.25
CA SER A 47 -54.00 -15.64 -24.10
C SER A 47 -53.47 -15.21 -22.73
N PHE A 48 -53.94 -15.86 -21.68
CA PHE A 48 -53.53 -15.63 -20.30
C PHE A 48 -52.04 -15.94 -20.09
N ASP A 49 -51.55 -17.08 -20.58
CA ASP A 49 -50.14 -17.45 -20.49
C ASP A 49 -49.24 -16.48 -21.28
N ALA A 50 -49.68 -16.04 -22.45
CA ALA A 50 -48.96 -15.05 -23.24
C ALA A 50 -48.88 -13.70 -22.51
N GLU A 51 -49.96 -13.24 -21.89
CA GLU A 51 -49.97 -12.03 -21.07
C GLU A 51 -49.04 -12.16 -19.85
N ARG A 52 -49.14 -13.28 -19.12
CA ARG A 52 -48.25 -13.58 -18.00
C ARG A 52 -46.79 -13.57 -18.43
N SER A 53 -46.46 -14.22 -19.55
CA SER A 53 -45.10 -14.25 -20.09
C SER A 53 -44.60 -12.85 -20.46
N ARG A 54 -45.45 -11.99 -21.04
CA ARG A 54 -45.09 -10.59 -21.33
C ARG A 54 -44.82 -9.80 -20.05
N ASN A 55 -45.67 -9.95 -19.04
CA ASN A 55 -45.52 -9.28 -17.75
C ASN A 55 -44.22 -9.68 -17.05
N VAL A 56 -43.93 -10.98 -16.96
CA VAL A 56 -42.67 -11.48 -16.39
C VAL A 56 -41.47 -10.96 -17.19
N SER A 57 -41.54 -11.02 -18.52
CA SER A 57 -40.46 -10.51 -19.38
C SER A 57 -40.24 -9.00 -19.24
N HIS A 58 -41.29 -8.23 -19.00
CA HIS A 58 -41.19 -6.80 -18.72
C HIS A 58 -40.54 -6.55 -17.36
N GLN A 59 -40.97 -7.25 -16.31
CA GLN A 59 -40.39 -7.16 -14.96
C GLN A 59 -38.90 -7.46 -14.97
N VAL A 60 -38.47 -8.58 -15.58
CA VAL A 60 -37.05 -8.96 -15.65
C VAL A 60 -36.21 -7.89 -16.34
N ARG A 61 -36.73 -7.24 -17.40
CA ARG A 61 -36.00 -6.14 -18.06
C ARG A 61 -35.91 -4.89 -17.17
N GLN A 62 -36.97 -4.56 -16.44
CA GLN A 62 -36.96 -3.43 -15.50
C GLN A 62 -35.98 -3.69 -14.35
N ASP A 63 -36.01 -4.89 -13.78
CA ASP A 63 -35.08 -5.31 -12.72
C ASP A 63 -33.64 -5.31 -13.22
N GLY A 64 -33.38 -5.81 -14.44
CA GLY A 64 -32.04 -5.75 -15.03
C GLY A 64 -31.54 -4.31 -15.21
N ARG A 65 -32.38 -3.39 -15.68
CA ARG A 65 -32.02 -1.97 -15.80
C ARG A 65 -31.73 -1.33 -14.45
N ARG A 66 -32.56 -1.63 -13.44
CA ARG A 66 -32.36 -1.17 -12.07
C ARG A 66 -31.04 -1.66 -11.50
N LEU A 67 -30.76 -2.96 -11.61
CA LEU A 67 -29.53 -3.57 -11.11
C LEU A 67 -28.29 -2.96 -11.78
N ILE A 68 -28.32 -2.74 -13.09
CA ILE A 68 -27.21 -2.09 -13.81
C ILE A 68 -26.96 -0.69 -13.26
N ASN A 69 -28.02 0.10 -13.07
CA ASN A 69 -27.90 1.46 -12.56
C ASN A 69 -27.39 1.49 -11.11
N GLU A 70 -27.90 0.62 -10.25
CA GLU A 70 -27.45 0.47 -8.86
C GLU A 70 -25.97 0.09 -8.81
N THR A 71 -25.59 -0.96 -9.56
CA THR A 71 -24.20 -1.45 -9.61
C THR A 71 -23.25 -0.40 -10.19
N TYR A 72 -23.68 0.33 -11.23
CA TYR A 72 -22.90 1.39 -11.83
C TYR A 72 -22.65 2.53 -10.84
N ASN A 73 -23.70 3.00 -10.16
CA ASN A 73 -23.59 4.07 -9.17
C ASN A 73 -22.71 3.64 -8.01
N GLU A 74 -22.92 2.45 -7.46
CA GLU A 74 -22.10 1.91 -6.38
C GLU A 74 -20.62 1.81 -6.80
N SER A 75 -20.35 1.24 -7.97
CA SER A 75 -18.97 1.12 -8.48
C SER A 75 -18.32 2.48 -8.70
N TRP A 76 -19.08 3.46 -9.20
CA TRP A 76 -18.57 4.81 -9.44
C TRP A 76 -18.23 5.51 -8.13
N TRP A 77 -19.12 5.47 -7.13
CA TRP A 77 -18.88 6.06 -5.82
C TRP A 77 -17.76 5.37 -5.07
N ASN A 78 -17.70 4.04 -5.09
CA ASN A 78 -16.61 3.28 -4.49
C ASN A 78 -15.27 3.63 -5.13
N LYS A 79 -15.22 3.77 -6.47
CA LYS A 79 -14.01 4.22 -7.15
C LYS A 79 -13.63 5.63 -6.72
N HIS A 80 -14.59 6.55 -6.73
CA HIS A 80 -14.34 7.95 -6.36
C HIS A 80 -13.81 8.07 -4.93
N ASP A 81 -14.44 7.40 -3.95
CA ASP A 81 -13.98 7.38 -2.57
C ASP A 81 -12.56 6.82 -2.44
N ASN A 82 -12.27 5.71 -3.13
CA ASN A 82 -10.93 5.14 -3.15
C ASN A 82 -9.90 6.09 -3.78
N ASP A 83 -10.22 6.73 -4.90
CA ASP A 83 -9.33 7.69 -5.56
C ASP A 83 -9.01 8.88 -4.63
N VAL A 84 -10.01 9.42 -3.93
CA VAL A 84 -9.83 10.49 -2.93
C VAL A 84 -8.96 10.02 -1.76
N ARG A 85 -9.28 8.86 -1.16
CA ARG A 85 -8.50 8.30 -0.03
C ARG A 85 -7.05 8.01 -0.41
N ILE A 86 -6.80 7.59 -1.65
CA ILE A 86 -5.44 7.37 -2.14
C ILE A 86 -4.72 8.71 -2.31
N SER A 87 -5.39 9.74 -2.84
CA SER A 87 -4.83 11.10 -2.93
C SER A 87 -4.45 11.64 -1.55
N ASP A 88 -5.35 11.56 -0.57
CA ASP A 88 -5.10 12.05 0.79
C ASP A 88 -3.90 11.32 1.42
N ARG A 89 -3.82 10.00 1.26
CA ARG A 89 -2.67 9.21 1.75
C ARG A 89 -1.38 9.57 1.06
N LEU A 90 -1.42 9.89 -0.24
CA LEU A 90 -0.23 10.33 -0.98
C LEU A 90 0.27 11.67 -0.41
N ASP A 91 -0.63 12.60 -0.16
CA ASP A 91 -0.30 13.91 0.43
C ASP A 91 0.26 13.77 1.85
N GLU A 92 -0.31 12.89 2.67
CA GLU A 92 0.21 12.56 4.00
C GLU A 92 1.63 11.98 3.92
N VAL A 93 1.86 11.00 3.04
CA VAL A 93 3.18 10.39 2.86
C VAL A 93 4.20 11.42 2.37
N ASP A 94 3.84 12.30 1.43
CA ASP A 94 4.74 13.35 0.96
C ASP A 94 5.07 14.37 2.06
N LYS A 95 4.08 14.73 2.89
CA LYS A 95 4.30 15.56 4.07
C LYS A 95 5.31 14.91 5.02
N TRP A 96 5.12 13.64 5.36
CA TRP A 96 6.04 12.92 6.25
C TRP A 96 7.44 12.79 5.64
N ARG A 97 7.53 12.53 4.34
CA ARG A 97 8.81 12.51 3.61
C ARG A 97 9.55 13.85 3.74
N LYS A 98 8.86 14.96 3.49
CA LYS A 98 9.42 16.32 3.63
C LYS A 98 9.85 16.61 5.07
N THR A 99 9.04 16.23 6.06
CA THR A 99 9.40 16.40 7.48
C THR A 99 10.66 15.61 7.83
N LEU A 100 10.76 14.35 7.39
CA LEU A 100 11.95 13.53 7.62
C LEU A 100 13.19 14.14 6.97
N GLU A 101 13.08 14.58 5.72
CA GLU A 101 14.16 15.25 5.00
C GLU A 101 14.66 16.51 5.73
N TYR A 102 13.74 17.33 6.24
CA TYR A 102 14.09 18.48 7.06
C TYR A 102 14.79 18.08 8.37
N THR A 103 14.27 17.07 9.07
CA THR A 103 14.88 16.62 10.33
C THR A 103 16.27 16.04 10.14
N ILE A 104 16.52 15.33 9.03
CA ILE A 104 17.86 14.84 8.68
C ILE A 104 18.82 16.00 8.50
N GLN A 105 18.42 17.02 7.72
CA GLN A 105 19.24 18.21 7.51
C GLN A 105 19.51 18.99 8.81
N ASP A 106 18.55 19.00 9.74
CA ASP A 106 18.72 19.64 11.04
C ASP A 106 19.71 18.88 11.92
N VAL A 107 19.57 17.56 12.01
CA VAL A 107 20.52 16.69 12.73
C VAL A 107 21.92 16.78 12.14
N ASP A 108 22.07 16.80 10.81
CA ASP A 108 23.38 16.95 10.17
C ASP A 108 24.04 18.30 10.54
N ARG A 109 23.25 19.38 10.62
CA ARG A 109 23.74 20.69 11.07
C ARG A 109 24.18 20.65 12.53
N GLU A 110 23.40 20.00 13.40
CA GLU A 110 23.76 19.84 14.82
C GLU A 110 25.03 19.01 15.00
N VAL A 111 25.16 17.90 14.26
CA VAL A 111 26.37 17.05 14.28
C VAL A 111 27.60 17.85 13.86
N GLN A 112 27.51 18.65 12.79
CA GLN A 112 28.61 19.52 12.37
C GLN A 112 28.98 20.57 13.42
N ALA A 113 27.98 21.18 14.07
CA ALA A 113 28.21 22.16 15.13
C ALA A 113 28.92 21.53 16.34
N ILE A 114 28.47 20.34 16.75
CA ILE A 114 29.09 19.59 17.86
C ILE A 114 30.52 19.18 17.50
N GLN A 115 30.75 18.71 16.27
CA GLN A 115 32.08 18.34 15.81
C GLN A 115 33.04 19.53 15.83
N ALA A 116 32.61 20.69 15.34
CA ALA A 116 33.41 21.92 15.39
C ALA A 116 33.71 22.37 16.84
N ALA A 117 32.72 22.29 17.74
CA ALA A 117 32.91 22.61 19.15
C ALA A 117 33.90 21.65 19.83
N LYS A 118 33.82 20.35 19.51
CA LYS A 118 34.75 19.34 19.99
C LYS A 118 36.18 19.65 19.54
N GLU A 119 36.39 19.87 18.24
CA GLU A 119 37.70 20.19 17.67
C GLU A 119 38.30 21.46 18.30
N GLN A 120 37.47 22.48 18.53
CA GLN A 120 37.91 23.71 19.20
C GLN A 120 38.32 23.45 20.65
N CYS A 121 37.61 22.58 21.37
CA CYS A 121 37.96 22.19 22.73
C CYS A 121 39.26 21.40 22.79
N GLU A 122 39.43 20.42 21.90
CA GLU A 122 40.66 19.62 21.78
C GLU A 122 41.88 20.51 21.49
N ARG A 123 41.74 21.45 20.54
CA ARG A 123 42.79 22.45 20.26
C ARG A 123 43.11 23.32 21.47
N TYR A 124 42.10 23.77 22.22
CA TYR A 124 42.34 24.55 23.43
C TYR A 124 43.09 23.74 24.49
N LEU A 125 42.76 22.47 24.67
CA LEU A 125 43.50 21.57 25.57
C LEU A 125 44.95 21.39 25.13
N GLU A 126 45.21 21.20 23.84
CA GLU A 126 46.57 21.14 23.29
C GLU A 126 47.34 22.44 23.53
N HIS A 127 46.70 23.59 23.32
CA HIS A 127 47.31 24.90 23.58
C HIS A 127 47.62 25.11 25.06
N MET A 128 46.77 24.61 25.97
CA MET A 128 47.00 24.70 27.42
C MET A 128 48.10 23.75 27.90
N ARG A 129 48.36 22.64 27.20
CA ARG A 129 49.42 21.69 27.56
C ARG A 129 50.81 22.34 27.60
N SER A 130 51.15 23.13 26.57
CA SER A 130 52.47 23.80 26.48
C SER A 130 52.81 24.70 27.69
N PRO A 131 51.97 25.68 28.08
CA PRO A 131 52.26 26.49 29.26
C PRO A 131 52.26 25.68 30.56
N LEU A 132 51.47 24.61 30.67
CA LEU A 132 51.52 23.72 31.84
C LEU A 132 52.87 22.97 31.92
N ASP A 133 53.36 22.45 30.80
CA ASP A 133 54.67 21.79 30.71
C ASP A 133 55.81 22.76 31.12
N VAL A 134 55.77 24.01 30.63
CA VAL A 134 56.74 25.05 31.03
C VAL A 134 56.65 25.36 32.53
N THR A 135 55.43 25.41 33.08
CA THR A 135 55.23 25.66 34.52
C THR A 135 55.82 24.52 35.36
N LEU A 136 55.65 23.28 34.91
CA LEU A 136 56.22 22.09 35.54
C LEU A 136 57.75 22.08 35.45
N GLU A 137 58.34 22.36 34.28
CA GLU A 137 59.79 22.46 34.11
C GLU A 137 60.41 23.54 35.00
N ASN A 138 59.74 24.70 35.12
CA ASN A 138 60.16 25.77 36.02
C ASN A 138 60.15 25.32 37.48
N TYR A 139 59.13 24.58 37.92
CA TYR A 139 59.07 24.01 39.27
C TYR A 139 60.21 23.02 39.49
N VAL A 140 60.38 22.03 38.61
CA VAL A 140 61.43 21.00 38.71
C VAL A 140 62.83 21.60 38.75
N THR A 141 63.09 22.62 37.91
CA THR A 141 64.38 23.32 37.88
C THR A 141 64.67 24.05 39.19
N ARG A 142 63.64 24.60 39.84
CA ARG A 142 63.77 25.28 41.14
C ARG A 142 63.97 24.30 42.28
N ASP A 143 63.16 23.24 42.32
CA ASP A 143 63.22 22.16 43.32
C ASP A 143 64.59 21.45 43.29
N GLY A 144 65.25 21.41 42.12
CA GLY A 144 66.59 20.84 41.94
C GLY A 144 67.78 21.73 42.37
N ARG A 145 67.56 22.97 42.83
CA ARG A 145 68.63 23.85 43.32
C ARG A 145 69.26 23.27 44.60
N LYS A 146 70.51 23.65 44.89
CA LYS A 146 71.29 23.09 46.02
C LYS A 146 71.84 24.18 46.92
N ALA A 147 72.15 23.78 48.15
CA ALA A 147 72.75 24.65 49.17
C ALA A 147 71.94 25.93 49.40
N ILE A 148 72.60 27.09 49.36
CA ILE A 148 71.97 28.38 49.66
C ILE A 148 70.94 28.81 48.59
N ASP A 149 71.00 28.24 47.39
CA ASP A 149 70.08 28.55 46.29
C ASP A 149 68.75 27.78 46.37
N ASN A 150 68.62 26.82 47.30
CA ASN A 150 67.36 26.14 47.57
C ASN A 150 66.54 26.94 48.59
N VAL A 151 65.63 27.79 48.09
CA VAL A 151 64.89 28.76 48.89
C VAL A 151 63.39 28.64 48.59
N ASP A 152 62.60 28.39 49.64
CA ASP A 152 61.13 28.40 49.59
C ASP A 152 60.62 29.86 49.49
N ASP A 153 60.55 30.36 48.26
CA ASP A 153 60.07 31.71 47.95
C ASP A 153 58.61 31.69 47.45
N GLU A 154 58.04 32.90 47.29
CA GLU A 154 56.68 33.06 46.79
C GLU A 154 56.47 32.37 45.43
N ALA A 155 57.44 32.49 44.53
CA ALA A 155 57.34 31.94 43.18
C ALA A 155 57.30 30.40 43.20
N GLU A 156 58.09 29.75 44.05
CA GLU A 156 58.06 28.30 44.21
C GLU A 156 56.71 27.81 44.74
N ARG A 157 56.16 28.48 45.77
CA ARG A 157 54.84 28.11 46.31
C ARG A 157 53.74 28.24 45.28
N GLU A 158 53.73 29.31 44.47
CA GLU A 158 52.73 29.47 43.42
C GLU A 158 52.88 28.42 42.29
N LEU A 159 54.11 28.11 41.86
CA LEU A 159 54.36 27.04 40.87
C LEU A 159 53.91 25.66 41.39
N LYS A 160 54.15 25.39 42.67
CA LYS A 160 53.79 24.14 43.33
C LYS A 160 52.27 23.95 43.42
N LYS A 161 51.50 25.02 43.66
CA LYS A 161 50.02 24.96 43.63
C LYS A 161 49.50 24.52 42.26
N VAL A 162 50.03 25.12 41.19
CA VAL A 162 49.61 24.82 39.82
C VAL A 162 49.97 23.36 39.46
N SER A 163 51.15 22.90 39.86
CA SER A 163 51.59 21.51 39.67
C SER A 163 50.65 20.49 40.32
N TYR A 164 50.23 20.71 41.58
CA TYR A 164 49.33 19.78 42.27
C TYR A 164 47.89 19.77 41.73
N SER A 165 47.43 20.84 41.08
CA SER A 165 46.10 20.88 40.45
C SER A 165 46.01 20.11 39.13
N ILE A 166 47.13 19.63 38.58
CA ILE A 166 47.20 18.91 37.30
C ILE A 166 47.10 17.37 37.48
N VAL A 167 47.36 16.84 38.68
CA VAL A 167 47.30 15.40 39.04
C VAL A 167 45.97 15.07 39.69
#